data_AF-A0A292SMC1-F1
#
_entry.id   AF-A0A292SMC1-F1
#
_cell.length_a   1.000
_cell.length_b   1.000
_cell.length_c   1.000
_cell.angle_alpha   90.00
_cell.angle_beta   90.00
_cell.angle_gamma   90.00
#
_symmetry.space_group_name_H-M   'P 1'
#
loop_
_entity.id
_entity.type
_entity.pdbx_description
1 polymer ?
#
loop_
_entity_poly.entity_id
_entity_poly.type
_entity_poly.pdbx_seq_one_letter_code
_entity_poly.pdbx_strand_id
1 'polypeptide(L)'
;MGMAASQARYLGLTARKTNVEYEGQQVNQARTALANQSANTFNELLALEVPTAPSTQDYTTLQYSYTEGTYDETITNMTEITNDPDYNYLITHYHYADVYTGIQTKKANPQVKLDTKGSQGSIDMNDVTYDAANDVYNVGANTLNKYDPLIEEQRNNFNKICEDYPELKNEDLDNLFVYTDTDGTMKFSTREELDKAVTGTENPANYFVESGVPTYVGNCEVSKYDPTDVEQKAAYEEICKQFPTENFATSNDIYTWEYQGTRYFASLEDLTASAISAPDPTKPTENQNKLTSYYAEDVKTKIERTQRAFVDLDASGRPQSIKYEDSTATYALNTETITDENAYNDAMNQYNYDMQVYEKAIADINAKTEKIQEQDRTLELRLRQLDTEQDALQTEMEAVKKVIEKNIESTFKTFE
;
A
#
# COMPACT_ATOMS: atom_id res chain seq x y z
N MET A 1 -61.53 71.76 29.57
CA MET A 1 -60.54 70.67 29.68
C MET A 1 -59.17 71.28 29.49
N GLY A 2 -58.30 71.14 30.49
CA GLY A 2 -57.13 72.00 30.66
C GLY A 2 -56.06 71.84 29.59
N MET A 3 -55.41 72.97 29.24
CA MET A 3 -54.29 73.04 28.29
C MET A 3 -53.18 72.00 28.55
N ALA A 4 -52.98 71.61 29.82
CA ALA A 4 -52.01 70.58 30.17
C ALA A 4 -52.31 69.20 29.55
N ALA A 5 -53.58 68.82 29.42
CA ALA A 5 -53.97 67.52 28.87
C ALA A 5 -53.81 67.45 27.34
N SER A 6 -54.12 68.55 26.62
CA SER A 6 -53.91 68.63 25.17
C SER A 6 -52.42 68.72 24.82
N GLN A 7 -51.62 69.43 25.61
CA GLN A 7 -50.16 69.46 25.47
C GLN A 7 -49.52 68.09 25.75
N ALA A 8 -49.94 67.39 26.81
CA ALA A 8 -49.46 66.04 27.10
C ALA A 8 -49.79 65.03 25.98
N ARG A 9 -51.01 65.11 25.41
CA ARG A 9 -51.39 64.28 24.25
C ARG A 9 -50.57 64.61 23.01
N TYR A 10 -50.35 65.89 22.73
CA TYR A 10 -49.52 66.33 21.59
C TYR A 10 -48.08 65.84 21.71
N LEU A 11 -47.49 65.92 22.91
CA LEU A 11 -46.17 65.36 23.22
C LEU A 11 -46.13 63.84 23.02
N GLY A 12 -47.16 63.12 23.46
CA GLY A 12 -47.27 61.67 23.27
C GLY A 12 -47.40 61.25 21.79
N LEU A 13 -48.18 61.99 21.00
CA LEU A 13 -48.28 61.77 19.56
C LEU A 13 -46.97 62.11 18.83
N THR A 14 -46.29 63.17 19.26
CA THR A 14 -44.96 63.54 18.74
C THR A 14 -43.96 62.40 18.99
N ALA A 15 -43.91 61.85 20.21
CA ALA A 15 -43.03 60.74 20.53
C ALA A 15 -43.33 59.48 19.69
N ARG A 16 -44.62 59.17 19.46
CA ARG A 16 -45.02 58.06 18.58
C ARG A 16 -44.63 58.29 17.13
N LYS A 17 -44.81 59.51 16.61
CA LYS A 17 -44.40 59.89 15.26
C LYS A 17 -42.88 59.74 15.07
N THR A 18 -42.10 60.23 16.03
CA THR A 18 -40.63 60.04 16.02
C THR A 18 -40.25 58.56 16.04
N ASN A 19 -40.96 57.71 16.78
CA ASN A 19 -40.71 56.26 16.78
C ASN A 19 -41.03 55.62 15.42
N VAL A 20 -42.18 55.96 14.81
CA VAL A 20 -42.55 55.44 13.48
C VAL A 20 -41.55 55.89 12.40
N GLU A 21 -41.11 57.14 12.45
CA GLU A 21 -40.06 57.66 11.56
C GLU A 21 -38.72 56.91 11.76
N TYR A 22 -38.36 56.62 13.01
CA TYR A 22 -37.17 55.86 13.34
C TYR A 22 -37.26 54.40 12.86
N GLU A 23 -38.43 53.76 12.98
CA GLU A 23 -38.66 52.43 12.40
C GLU A 23 -38.59 52.45 10.88
N GLY A 24 -39.16 53.46 10.22
CA GLY A 24 -39.08 53.63 8.76
C GLY A 24 -37.64 53.79 8.28
N GLN A 25 -36.81 54.54 9.02
CA GLN A 25 -35.38 54.65 8.71
C GLN A 25 -34.65 53.30 8.84
N GLN A 26 -34.93 52.52 9.89
CA GLN A 26 -34.35 51.18 10.06
C GLN A 26 -34.76 50.23 8.92
N VAL A 27 -36.03 50.27 8.50
CA VAL A 27 -36.52 49.47 7.37
C VAL A 27 -35.80 49.86 6.08
N ASN A 28 -35.61 51.14 5.81
CA ASN A 28 -34.86 51.61 4.63
C ASN A 28 -33.37 51.21 4.67
N GLN A 29 -32.75 51.23 5.85
CA GLN A 29 -31.38 50.72 6.02
C GLN A 29 -31.31 49.21 5.75
N ALA A 30 -32.28 48.44 6.24
CA ALA A 30 -32.35 47.00 5.99
C ALA A 30 -32.55 46.69 4.49
N ARG A 31 -33.39 47.46 3.78
CA ARG A 31 -33.55 47.33 2.32
C ARG A 31 -32.28 47.67 1.56
N THR A 32 -31.54 48.70 1.99
CA THR A 32 -30.22 49.04 1.40
C THR A 32 -29.22 47.90 1.61
N ALA A 33 -29.21 47.26 2.79
CA ALA A 33 -28.38 46.10 3.05
C ALA A 33 -28.77 44.89 2.17
N LEU A 34 -30.06 44.63 1.99
CA LEU A 34 -30.55 43.59 1.07
C LEU A 34 -30.16 43.86 -0.39
N ALA A 35 -30.20 45.11 -0.84
CA ALA A 35 -29.75 45.48 -2.18
C ALA A 35 -28.27 45.16 -2.40
N ASN A 36 -27.42 45.41 -1.39
CA ASN A 36 -26.01 45.01 -1.45
C ASN A 36 -25.85 43.47 -1.47
N GLN A 37 -26.65 42.73 -0.70
CA GLN A 37 -26.64 41.26 -0.74
C GLN A 37 -27.10 40.72 -2.11
N SER A 38 -28.10 41.35 -2.73
CA SER A 38 -28.53 41.01 -4.09
C SER A 38 -27.42 41.24 -5.11
N ALA A 39 -26.69 42.36 -5.01
CA ALA A 39 -25.57 42.65 -5.89
C ALA A 39 -24.43 41.64 -5.71
N ASN A 40 -24.11 41.25 -4.47
CA ASN A 40 -23.12 40.22 -4.19
C ASN A 40 -23.53 38.86 -4.76
N THR A 41 -24.79 38.46 -4.58
CA THR A 41 -25.32 37.19 -5.12
C THR A 41 -25.28 37.17 -6.65
N PHE A 42 -25.53 38.31 -7.29
CA PHE A 42 -25.39 38.46 -8.74
C PHE A 42 -23.93 38.34 -9.20
N ASN A 43 -22.98 38.92 -8.46
CA ASN A 43 -21.56 38.77 -8.75
C ASN A 43 -21.07 37.32 -8.53
N GLU A 44 -21.59 36.62 -7.52
CA GLU A 44 -21.34 35.17 -7.32
C GLU A 44 -21.80 34.37 -8.54
N LEU A 45 -22.96 34.70 -9.12
CA LEU A 45 -23.47 34.05 -10.33
C LEU A 45 -22.56 34.28 -11.55
N LEU A 46 -22.08 35.52 -11.73
CA LEU A 46 -21.22 35.87 -12.87
C LEU A 46 -19.81 35.25 -12.78
N ALA A 47 -19.33 35.00 -11.56
CA ALA A 47 -18.04 34.37 -11.32
C ALA A 47 -18.08 32.84 -11.48
N LEU A 48 -19.26 32.21 -11.57
CA LEU A 48 -19.38 30.78 -11.80
C LEU A 48 -19.07 30.43 -13.25
N GLU A 49 -18.01 29.66 -13.47
CA GLU A 49 -17.65 29.11 -14.77
C GLU A 49 -18.31 27.74 -14.97
N VAL A 50 -18.84 27.52 -16.18
CA VAL A 50 -19.39 26.22 -16.57
C VAL A 50 -18.23 25.25 -16.80
N PRO A 51 -18.18 24.10 -16.11
CA PRO A 51 -17.14 23.11 -16.36
C PRO A 51 -17.14 22.65 -17.83
N THR A 52 -15.96 22.49 -18.41
CA THR A 52 -15.79 22.02 -19.79
C THR A 52 -15.55 20.51 -19.79
N ALA A 53 -16.24 19.80 -20.68
CA ALA A 53 -16.09 18.35 -20.78
C ALA A 53 -14.73 18.00 -21.42
N PRO A 54 -13.99 17.01 -20.88
CA PRO A 54 -12.74 16.57 -21.47
C PRO A 54 -12.98 15.97 -22.87
N SER A 55 -12.11 16.30 -23.83
CA SER A 55 -12.15 15.70 -25.16
C SER A 55 -11.32 14.43 -25.18
N THR A 56 -11.84 13.34 -25.76
CA THR A 56 -11.07 12.11 -25.95
C THR A 56 -9.80 12.33 -26.78
N GLN A 57 -9.79 13.35 -27.65
CA GLN A 57 -8.64 13.69 -28.48
C GLN A 57 -7.44 14.19 -27.66
N ASP A 58 -7.67 14.85 -26.51
CA ASP A 58 -6.61 15.36 -25.65
C ASP A 58 -5.83 14.23 -24.95
N TYR A 59 -6.41 13.03 -24.89
CA TYR A 59 -5.83 11.82 -24.31
C TYR A 59 -5.41 10.81 -25.38
N THR A 60 -5.49 11.21 -26.65
CA THR A 60 -5.18 10.34 -27.78
C THR A 60 -3.84 10.72 -28.37
N THR A 61 -2.90 9.77 -28.40
CA THR A 61 -1.55 9.99 -28.94
C THR A 61 -1.24 8.98 -30.05
N LEU A 62 -0.33 9.36 -30.95
CA LEU A 62 0.24 8.45 -31.93
C LEU A 62 1.36 7.64 -31.27
N GLN A 63 1.22 6.32 -31.27
CA GLN A 63 2.24 5.39 -30.78
C GLN A 63 2.84 4.63 -31.95
N TYR A 64 4.16 4.48 -31.93
CA TYR A 64 4.89 3.67 -32.89
C TYR A 64 5.36 2.38 -32.23
N SER A 65 5.26 1.27 -32.93
CA SER A 65 5.71 -0.05 -32.45
C SER A 65 6.34 -0.85 -33.58
N TYR A 66 7.11 -1.87 -33.24
CA TYR A 66 7.67 -2.83 -34.19
C TYR A 66 7.90 -4.18 -33.52
N THR A 67 8.04 -5.25 -34.30
CA THR A 67 8.30 -6.59 -33.76
C THR A 67 9.77 -6.96 -33.95
N GLU A 68 10.45 -7.30 -32.87
CA GLU A 68 11.83 -7.83 -32.86
C GLU A 68 11.81 -9.26 -32.33
N GLY A 69 11.94 -10.23 -33.24
CA GLY A 69 11.87 -11.65 -32.89
C GLY A 69 10.49 -12.04 -32.35
N THR A 70 10.41 -12.32 -31.05
CA THR A 70 9.17 -12.69 -30.34
C THR A 70 8.57 -11.51 -29.56
N TYR A 71 9.29 -10.39 -29.45
CA TYR A 71 8.85 -9.24 -28.65
C TYR A 71 8.26 -8.14 -29.53
N ASP A 72 7.14 -7.58 -29.07
CA ASP A 72 6.60 -6.35 -29.63
C ASP A 72 7.16 -5.17 -28.82
N GLU A 73 7.93 -4.34 -29.52
CA GLU A 73 8.60 -3.15 -29.00
C GLU A 73 7.71 -1.93 -29.22
N THR A 74 7.60 -1.11 -28.19
CA THR A 74 6.82 0.12 -28.19
C THR A 74 7.74 1.32 -28.02
N ILE A 75 7.68 2.28 -28.95
CA ILE A 75 8.44 3.53 -28.89
C ILE A 75 7.69 4.52 -27.99
N THR A 76 8.35 4.98 -26.93
CA THR A 76 7.82 5.98 -26.00
C THR A 76 8.30 7.38 -26.32
N ASN A 77 9.51 7.50 -26.87
CA ASN A 77 10.10 8.79 -27.20
C ASN A 77 10.98 8.70 -28.45
N MET A 78 10.93 9.75 -29.27
CA MET A 78 11.75 9.94 -30.44
C MET A 78 12.24 11.38 -30.49
N THR A 79 13.53 11.59 -30.25
CA THR A 79 14.17 12.91 -30.25
C THR A 79 15.19 13.01 -31.37
N GLU A 80 15.07 14.01 -32.24
CA GLU A 80 15.99 14.22 -33.36
C GLU A 80 17.40 14.60 -32.83
N ILE A 81 18.43 14.07 -33.47
CA ILE A 81 19.84 14.39 -33.19
C ILE A 81 20.52 14.91 -34.46
N THR A 82 21.35 15.94 -34.32
CA THR A 82 21.94 16.66 -35.46
C THR A 82 23.45 16.52 -35.59
N ASN A 83 24.11 15.89 -34.62
CA ASN A 83 25.58 15.80 -34.52
C ASN A 83 26.13 14.41 -34.85
N ASP A 84 25.42 13.62 -35.65
CA ASP A 84 25.86 12.28 -36.05
C ASP A 84 25.69 12.03 -37.54
N PRO A 85 26.70 11.47 -38.21
CA PRO A 85 26.63 11.18 -39.64
C PRO A 85 25.79 9.94 -39.98
N ASP A 86 25.63 8.99 -39.05
CA ASP A 86 25.03 7.67 -39.29
C ASP A 86 23.63 7.52 -38.68
N TYR A 87 23.29 8.31 -37.65
CA TYR A 87 22.02 8.25 -36.91
C TYR A 87 21.33 9.62 -36.80
N ASN A 88 20.00 9.66 -36.89
CA ASN A 88 19.22 10.89 -36.89
C ASN A 88 18.24 11.01 -35.71
N TYR A 89 18.02 9.95 -34.93
CA TYR A 89 17.19 10.01 -33.71
C TYR A 89 17.83 9.29 -32.51
N LEU A 90 17.46 9.76 -31.32
CA LEU A 90 17.56 9.05 -30.07
C LEU A 90 16.17 8.50 -29.72
N ILE A 91 16.06 7.18 -29.61
CA ILE A 91 14.80 6.46 -29.47
C ILE A 91 14.76 5.79 -28.11
N THR A 92 13.70 6.05 -27.34
CA THR A 92 13.36 5.26 -26.15
C THR A 92 12.25 4.29 -26.52
N HIS A 93 12.48 3.01 -26.28
CA HIS A 93 11.51 1.95 -26.55
C HIS A 93 11.52 0.91 -25.44
N TYR A 94 10.43 0.15 -25.34
CA TYR A 94 10.32 -0.93 -24.37
C TYR A 94 9.50 -2.10 -24.89
N HIS A 95 9.77 -3.27 -24.31
CA HIS A 95 8.88 -4.43 -24.32
C HIS A 95 8.69 -4.93 -22.89
N TYR A 96 7.71 -5.82 -22.72
CA TYR A 96 7.58 -6.61 -21.50
C TYR A 96 8.18 -7.99 -21.72
N ALA A 97 9.01 -8.43 -20.78
CA ALA A 97 9.52 -9.79 -20.73
C ALA A 97 9.33 -10.36 -19.33
N ASP A 98 9.15 -11.67 -19.27
CA ASP A 98 9.19 -12.41 -18.02
C ASP A 98 10.66 -12.50 -17.58
N VAL A 99 10.98 -11.86 -16.46
CA VAL A 99 12.32 -11.83 -15.88
C VAL A 99 12.27 -12.64 -14.59
N TYR A 100 13.03 -13.74 -14.55
CA TYR A 100 13.16 -14.56 -13.36
C TYR A 100 13.81 -13.74 -12.25
N THR A 101 13.04 -13.47 -11.18
CA THR A 101 13.38 -12.46 -10.19
C THR A 101 13.30 -13.02 -8.78
N GLY A 102 14.34 -12.81 -7.98
CA GLY A 102 14.35 -13.09 -6.55
C GLY A 102 13.51 -12.07 -5.77
N ILE A 103 12.65 -12.54 -4.88
CA ILE A 103 11.75 -11.71 -4.09
C ILE A 103 11.94 -12.01 -2.61
N GLN A 104 12.15 -10.97 -1.81
CA GLN A 104 12.17 -11.04 -0.36
C GLN A 104 10.78 -10.72 0.21
N THR A 105 10.33 -11.51 1.17
CA THR A 105 9.12 -11.25 1.94
C THR A 105 9.37 -11.38 3.43
N LYS A 106 8.51 -10.74 4.24
CA LYS A 106 8.56 -10.79 5.70
C LYS A 106 7.24 -11.30 6.25
N LYS A 107 7.15 -12.61 6.50
CA LYS A 107 5.94 -13.27 6.97
C LYS A 107 5.72 -12.99 8.45
N ALA A 108 4.61 -12.33 8.79
CA ALA A 108 4.21 -12.12 10.18
C ALA A 108 3.66 -13.41 10.81
N ASN A 109 3.98 -13.64 12.08
CA ASN A 109 3.65 -14.85 12.82
C ASN A 109 3.80 -16.13 11.97
N PRO A 110 5.03 -16.43 11.52
CA PRO A 110 5.29 -17.53 10.59
C PRO A 110 5.02 -18.92 11.17
N GLN A 111 4.94 -19.04 12.50
CA GLN A 111 4.75 -20.31 13.22
C GLN A 111 5.85 -21.32 12.88
N VAL A 112 7.11 -20.87 12.90
CA VAL A 112 8.27 -21.75 12.73
C VAL A 112 8.32 -22.72 13.90
N LYS A 113 8.43 -24.01 13.60
CA LYS A 113 8.61 -25.07 14.58
C LYS A 113 10.02 -25.65 14.46
N LEU A 114 10.77 -25.57 15.55
CA LEU A 114 12.01 -26.33 15.72
C LEU A 114 11.69 -27.63 16.45
N ASP A 115 12.31 -28.72 16.02
CA ASP A 115 12.18 -30.03 16.66
C ASP A 115 13.54 -30.74 16.61
N THR A 116 13.50 -32.04 16.88
CA THR A 116 14.62 -32.96 16.74
C THR A 116 14.49 -33.76 15.45
N LYS A 117 15.63 -34.14 14.87
CA LYS A 117 15.70 -34.98 13.67
C LYS A 117 16.83 -36.00 13.80
N GLY A 118 16.64 -37.19 13.27
CA GLY A 118 17.75 -38.12 13.06
C GLY A 118 18.76 -37.51 12.09
N SER A 119 20.04 -37.67 12.40
CA SER A 119 21.15 -37.21 11.55
C SER A 119 22.24 -38.26 11.50
N GLN A 120 22.92 -38.34 10.36
CA GLN A 120 24.05 -39.23 10.13
C GLN A 120 25.32 -38.37 9.94
N GLY A 121 26.29 -38.60 10.82
CA GLY A 121 27.67 -38.16 10.65
C GLY A 121 28.57 -39.31 10.20
N SER A 122 29.87 -39.04 10.22
CA SER A 122 30.92 -40.01 9.94
C SER A 122 31.95 -39.94 11.07
N ILE A 123 32.46 -41.09 11.48
CA ILE A 123 33.66 -41.19 12.33
C ILE A 123 34.88 -41.36 11.41
N ASP A 124 36.04 -40.83 11.77
CA ASP A 124 37.29 -41.16 11.08
C ASP A 124 37.69 -42.60 11.46
N MET A 125 37.88 -43.47 10.47
CA MET A 125 38.27 -44.86 10.71
C MET A 125 39.54 -45.01 11.57
N ASN A 126 40.46 -44.05 11.50
CA ASN A 126 41.71 -44.08 12.25
C ASN A 126 41.52 -43.86 13.76
N ASP A 127 40.37 -43.32 14.17
CA ASP A 127 40.01 -43.13 15.56
C ASP A 127 39.31 -44.36 16.16
N VAL A 128 38.98 -45.36 15.33
CA VAL A 128 38.28 -46.57 15.78
C VAL A 128 39.28 -47.65 16.16
N THR A 129 39.15 -48.15 17.39
CA THR A 129 39.93 -49.29 17.88
C THR A 129 39.00 -50.35 18.46
N TYR A 130 39.41 -51.62 18.38
CA TYR A 130 38.65 -52.75 18.92
C TYR A 130 39.50 -53.57 19.89
N ASP A 131 39.00 -53.77 21.10
CA ASP A 131 39.56 -54.67 22.10
C ASP A 131 38.83 -56.01 22.07
N ALA A 132 39.44 -56.97 21.36
CA ALA A 132 38.90 -58.31 21.19
C ALA A 132 38.81 -59.12 22.51
N ALA A 133 39.55 -58.75 23.56
CA ALA A 133 39.49 -59.45 24.84
C ALA A 133 38.21 -59.12 25.61
N ASN A 134 37.65 -57.92 25.39
CA ASN A 134 36.50 -57.41 26.14
C ASN A 134 35.26 -57.16 25.25
N ASP A 135 35.35 -57.34 23.93
CA ASP A 135 34.31 -57.04 22.93
C ASP A 135 33.86 -55.56 23.00
N VAL A 136 34.84 -54.66 23.00
CA VAL A 136 34.63 -53.22 23.17
C VAL A 136 35.26 -52.44 22.02
N TYR A 137 34.51 -51.50 21.44
CA TYR A 137 35.03 -50.51 20.52
C TYR A 137 35.35 -49.21 21.27
N ASN A 138 36.39 -48.50 20.83
CA ASN A 138 36.66 -47.13 21.26
C ASN A 138 36.73 -46.23 20.04
N VAL A 139 36.17 -45.02 20.17
CA VAL A 139 36.26 -43.93 19.19
C VAL A 139 37.01 -42.79 19.85
N GLY A 140 38.27 -42.62 19.49
CA GLY A 140 39.19 -41.71 20.16
C GLY A 140 39.32 -42.04 21.66
N ALA A 141 38.90 -41.11 22.51
CA ALA A 141 38.90 -41.29 23.97
C ALA A 141 37.60 -41.91 24.54
N ASN A 142 36.57 -42.11 23.70
CA ASN A 142 35.26 -42.58 24.14
C ASN A 142 35.15 -44.09 23.99
N THR A 143 34.73 -44.75 25.06
CA THR A 143 34.43 -46.18 25.05
C THR A 143 32.97 -46.41 24.69
N LEU A 144 32.71 -47.23 23.69
CA LEU A 144 31.37 -47.56 23.22
C LEU A 144 30.76 -48.66 24.09
N ASN A 145 29.49 -48.48 24.44
CA ASN A 145 28.69 -49.49 25.11
C ASN A 145 27.74 -50.14 24.11
N LYS A 146 27.29 -51.36 24.38
CA LYS A 146 26.18 -51.95 23.62
C LYS A 146 24.91 -51.14 23.90
N TYR A 147 24.11 -50.94 22.86
CA TYR A 147 22.80 -50.33 22.99
C TYR A 147 21.92 -51.16 23.92
N ASP A 148 21.23 -50.50 24.85
CA ASP A 148 20.27 -51.12 25.77
C ASP A 148 18.89 -50.48 25.60
N PRO A 149 17.90 -51.18 25.01
CA PRO A 149 16.55 -50.66 24.81
C PRO A 149 15.76 -50.41 26.12
N LEU A 150 16.25 -50.91 27.26
CA LEU A 150 15.68 -50.63 28.58
C LEU A 150 16.08 -49.24 29.09
N ILE A 151 17.18 -48.67 28.59
CA ILE A 151 17.58 -47.29 28.88
C ILE A 151 16.69 -46.36 28.06
N GLU A 152 15.79 -45.66 28.75
CA GLU A 152 14.77 -44.81 28.12
C GLU A 152 15.35 -43.77 27.16
N GLU A 153 16.44 -43.10 27.56
CA GLU A 153 17.11 -42.09 26.73
C GLU A 153 17.69 -42.68 25.44
N GLN A 154 18.38 -43.82 25.53
CA GLN A 154 18.91 -44.51 24.35
C GLN A 154 17.79 -44.96 23.43
N ARG A 155 16.74 -45.56 23.97
CA ARG A 155 15.58 -46.01 23.21
C ARG A 155 14.88 -44.86 22.49
N ASN A 156 14.67 -43.74 23.18
CA ASN A 156 14.00 -42.58 22.61
C ASN A 156 14.83 -41.96 21.48
N ASN A 157 16.15 -41.81 21.67
CA ASN A 157 17.04 -41.28 20.64
C ASN A 157 17.14 -42.22 19.43
N PHE A 158 17.30 -43.52 19.67
CA PHE A 158 17.37 -44.51 18.59
C PHE A 158 16.07 -44.58 17.78
N ASN A 159 14.91 -44.60 18.46
CA ASN A 159 13.61 -44.55 17.79
C ASN A 159 13.46 -43.28 16.94
N LYS A 160 13.97 -42.14 17.43
CA LYS A 160 13.93 -40.88 16.69
C LYS A 160 14.81 -40.92 15.44
N ILE A 161 16.03 -41.45 15.55
CA ILE A 161 16.92 -41.69 14.40
C ILE A 161 16.24 -42.57 13.35
N CYS A 162 15.56 -43.63 13.79
CA CYS A 162 14.84 -44.56 12.92
C CYS A 162 13.63 -43.94 12.17
N GLU A 163 13.18 -42.73 12.54
CA GLU A 163 12.17 -42.01 11.74
C GLU A 163 12.76 -41.53 10.41
N ASP A 164 14.01 -41.07 10.42
CA ASP A 164 14.74 -40.56 9.25
C ASP A 164 15.58 -41.64 8.54
N TYR A 165 16.03 -42.65 9.28
CA TYR A 165 16.84 -43.79 8.81
C TYR A 165 16.12 -45.12 9.08
N PRO A 166 15.03 -45.43 8.34
CA PRO A 166 14.15 -46.55 8.63
C PRO A 166 14.81 -47.93 8.50
N GLU A 167 15.90 -48.04 7.75
CA GLU A 167 16.71 -49.26 7.59
C GLU A 167 17.24 -49.79 8.93
N LEU A 168 17.57 -48.87 9.87
CA LEU A 168 18.07 -49.22 11.20
C LEU A 168 17.04 -49.96 12.06
N LYS A 169 15.74 -49.90 11.71
CA LYS A 169 14.69 -50.68 12.41
C LYS A 169 14.85 -52.18 12.23
N ASN A 170 15.52 -52.61 11.16
CA ASN A 170 15.74 -54.01 10.84
C ASN A 170 17.08 -54.54 11.36
N GLU A 171 17.91 -53.67 11.95
CA GLU A 171 19.21 -54.03 12.50
C GLU A 171 19.04 -54.91 13.75
N ASP A 172 19.97 -55.86 13.95
CA ASP A 172 20.01 -56.60 15.21
C ASP A 172 20.47 -55.65 16.32
N LEU A 173 19.64 -55.48 17.35
CA LEU A 173 19.92 -54.55 18.46
C LEU A 173 21.22 -54.91 19.20
N ASP A 174 21.63 -56.18 19.18
CA ASP A 174 22.90 -56.65 19.77
C ASP A 174 24.14 -56.18 18.99
N ASN A 175 23.96 -55.67 17.76
CA ASN A 175 24.99 -55.09 16.91
C ASN A 175 25.05 -53.56 16.98
N LEU A 176 24.22 -52.92 17.80
CA LEU A 176 24.25 -51.47 17.95
C LEU A 176 25.15 -51.07 19.12
N PHE A 177 26.02 -50.10 18.86
CA PHE A 177 26.89 -49.51 19.85
C PHE A 177 26.57 -48.03 20.03
N VAL A 178 26.66 -47.57 21.27
CA VAL A 178 26.31 -46.21 21.69
C VAL A 178 27.41 -45.60 22.56
N TYR A 179 27.68 -44.32 22.34
CA TYR A 179 28.52 -43.52 23.23
C TYR A 179 28.00 -42.07 23.27
N THR A 180 28.48 -41.30 24.24
CA THR A 180 28.24 -39.86 24.29
C THR A 180 29.55 -39.16 23.93
N ASP A 181 29.51 -38.25 22.96
CA ASP A 181 30.69 -37.50 22.55
C ASP A 181 31.02 -36.36 23.54
N THR A 182 32.08 -35.60 23.23
CA THR A 182 32.54 -34.48 24.06
C THR A 182 31.53 -33.35 24.16
N ASP A 183 30.61 -33.24 23.21
CA ASP A 183 29.57 -32.22 23.16
C ASP A 183 28.30 -32.66 23.91
N GLY A 184 28.31 -33.87 24.49
CA GLY A 184 27.16 -34.44 25.19
C GLY A 184 26.12 -35.07 24.26
N THR A 185 26.43 -35.24 22.97
CA THR A 185 25.52 -35.82 21.99
C THR A 185 25.65 -37.33 21.99
N MET A 186 24.51 -38.02 22.10
CA MET A 186 24.46 -39.48 22.01
C MET A 186 24.59 -39.94 20.56
N LYS A 187 25.53 -40.85 20.34
CA LYS A 187 26.00 -41.34 19.04
C LYS A 187 25.77 -42.84 18.93
N PHE A 188 25.29 -43.30 17.78
CA PHE A 188 24.98 -44.70 17.49
C PHE A 188 25.72 -45.16 16.24
N SER A 189 26.33 -46.34 16.29
CA SER A 189 26.96 -46.98 15.13
C SER A 189 26.68 -48.47 15.14
N THR A 190 26.63 -49.08 13.96
CA THR A 190 26.47 -50.53 13.83
C THR A 190 27.82 -51.24 13.94
N ARG A 191 27.80 -52.49 14.40
CA ARG A 191 28.98 -53.36 14.43
C ARG A 191 29.60 -53.50 13.05
N GLU A 192 28.79 -53.69 12.02
CA GLU A 192 29.27 -53.84 10.65
C GLU A 192 30.11 -52.63 10.21
N GLU A 193 29.62 -51.42 10.47
CA GLU A 193 30.34 -50.18 10.15
C GLU A 193 31.64 -50.05 10.97
N LEU A 194 31.60 -50.37 12.26
CA LEU A 194 32.78 -50.31 13.13
C LEU A 194 33.84 -51.35 12.72
N ASP A 195 33.44 -52.54 12.30
CA ASP A 195 34.36 -53.57 11.79
C ASP A 195 35.03 -53.17 10.47
N LYS A 196 34.29 -52.51 9.58
CA LYS A 196 34.87 -51.91 8.36
C LYS A 196 35.92 -50.85 8.68
N ALA A 197 35.71 -50.09 9.76
CA ALA A 197 36.66 -49.10 10.21
C ALA A 197 37.94 -49.72 10.80
N VAL A 198 37.80 -50.74 11.66
CA VAL A 198 38.93 -51.47 12.25
C VAL A 198 39.78 -52.17 11.18
N THR A 199 39.15 -52.59 10.07
CA THR A 199 39.86 -53.16 8.92
C THR A 199 40.42 -52.11 7.94
N GLY A 200 40.20 -50.82 8.20
CA GLY A 200 40.69 -49.70 7.39
C GLY A 200 40.01 -49.56 6.03
N THR A 201 38.78 -50.05 5.90
CA THR A 201 38.06 -50.10 4.62
C THR A 201 37.20 -48.86 4.40
N GLU A 202 36.40 -48.48 5.38
CA GLU A 202 35.43 -47.38 5.28
C GLU A 202 35.29 -46.66 6.63
N ASN A 203 34.92 -45.38 6.56
CA ASN A 203 34.57 -44.60 7.74
C ASN A 203 33.17 -45.04 8.23
N PRO A 204 32.99 -45.35 9.52
CA PRO A 204 31.70 -45.79 10.00
C PRO A 204 30.71 -44.63 10.06
N ALA A 205 29.45 -44.92 9.75
CA ALA A 205 28.38 -43.96 10.01
C ALA A 205 28.20 -43.76 11.52
N ASN A 206 27.77 -42.55 11.86
CA ASN A 206 27.56 -42.16 13.24
C ASN A 206 26.24 -41.42 13.37
N TYR A 207 25.21 -42.13 13.79
CA TYR A 207 23.85 -41.60 13.86
C TYR A 207 23.61 -40.91 15.19
N PHE A 208 22.87 -39.81 15.16
CA PHE A 208 22.54 -39.03 16.35
C PHE A 208 21.24 -38.25 16.16
N VAL A 209 20.71 -37.75 17.26
CA VAL A 209 19.58 -36.82 17.22
C VAL A 209 20.12 -35.40 17.19
N GLU A 210 19.88 -34.69 16.09
CA GLU A 210 20.13 -33.25 15.98
C GLU A 210 18.95 -32.50 16.59
N SER A 211 19.24 -31.45 17.35
CA SER A 211 18.22 -30.59 17.98
C SER A 211 18.19 -29.22 17.35
N GLY A 212 17.04 -28.53 17.44
CA GLY A 212 16.89 -27.19 16.86
C GLY A 212 16.72 -27.21 15.34
N VAL A 213 16.30 -28.34 14.77
CA VAL A 213 16.10 -28.49 13.32
C VAL A 213 14.75 -27.88 12.94
N PRO A 214 14.69 -26.94 11.97
CA PRO A 214 13.43 -26.46 11.42
C PRO A 214 12.65 -27.60 10.76
N THR A 215 11.41 -27.83 11.22
CA THR A 215 10.53 -28.88 10.68
C THR A 215 9.31 -28.33 9.98
N TYR A 216 8.76 -27.21 10.46
CA TYR A 216 7.59 -26.57 9.85
C TYR A 216 7.70 -25.05 9.85
N VAL A 217 7.13 -24.43 8.83
CA VAL A 217 6.72 -23.02 8.81
C VAL A 217 5.22 -23.00 8.58
N GLY A 218 4.44 -22.63 9.60
CA GLY A 218 2.98 -22.79 9.56
C GLY A 218 2.63 -24.28 9.47
N ASN A 219 1.93 -24.65 8.41
CA ASN A 219 1.57 -26.05 8.13
C ASN A 219 2.43 -26.67 7.02
N CYS A 220 3.45 -25.95 6.53
CA CYS A 220 4.33 -26.42 5.47
C CYS A 220 5.56 -27.10 6.07
N GLU A 221 5.84 -28.32 5.62
CA GLU A 221 7.05 -29.05 6.00
C GLU A 221 8.28 -28.38 5.39
N VAL A 222 9.35 -28.33 6.17
CA VAL A 222 10.60 -27.66 5.82
C VAL A 222 11.68 -28.71 5.57
N SER A 223 12.42 -28.54 4.49
CA SER A 223 13.55 -29.40 4.11
C SER A 223 14.82 -28.58 3.97
N LYS A 224 15.99 -29.19 4.13
CA LYS A 224 17.26 -28.53 3.77
C LYS A 224 17.30 -28.31 2.26
N TYR A 225 17.88 -27.19 1.84
CA TYR A 225 18.13 -26.90 0.43
C TYR A 225 18.99 -27.98 -0.21
N ASP A 226 18.55 -28.47 -1.38
CA ASP A 226 19.30 -29.45 -2.17
C ASP A 226 19.94 -28.75 -3.39
N PRO A 227 21.27 -28.55 -3.42
CA PRO A 227 21.96 -27.94 -4.55
C PRO A 227 22.02 -28.83 -5.79
N THR A 228 21.63 -30.10 -5.69
CA THR A 228 21.53 -31.02 -6.84
C THR A 228 20.19 -30.91 -7.57
N ASP A 229 19.17 -30.34 -6.91
CA ASP A 229 17.90 -29.96 -7.52
C ASP A 229 18.09 -28.70 -8.37
N VAL A 230 17.89 -28.84 -9.68
CA VAL A 230 18.13 -27.78 -10.68
C VAL A 230 17.22 -26.58 -10.45
N GLU A 231 15.96 -26.80 -10.05
CA GLU A 231 14.99 -25.72 -9.81
C GLU A 231 15.34 -24.96 -8.53
N GLN A 232 15.67 -25.68 -7.46
CA GLN A 232 16.09 -25.06 -6.21
C GLN A 232 17.37 -24.25 -6.41
N LYS A 233 18.33 -24.83 -7.12
CA LYS A 233 19.61 -24.16 -7.40
C LYS A 233 19.42 -22.88 -8.21
N ALA A 234 18.61 -22.91 -9.27
CA ALA A 234 18.34 -21.73 -10.08
C ALA A 234 17.66 -20.62 -9.28
N ALA A 235 16.66 -20.96 -8.46
CA ALA A 235 16.00 -20.01 -7.57
C ALA A 235 16.98 -19.41 -6.56
N TYR A 236 17.76 -20.26 -5.89
CA TYR A 236 18.74 -19.84 -4.90
C TYR A 236 19.82 -18.90 -5.47
N GLU A 237 20.38 -19.24 -6.63
CA GLU A 237 21.40 -18.41 -7.31
C GLU A 237 20.85 -17.03 -7.70
N GLU A 238 19.62 -16.96 -8.23
CA GLU A 238 19.00 -15.68 -8.58
C GLU A 238 18.68 -14.85 -7.33
N ILE A 239 18.19 -15.46 -6.26
CA ILE A 239 17.98 -14.78 -4.97
C ILE A 239 19.31 -14.20 -4.45
N CYS A 240 20.38 -15.00 -4.42
CA CYS A 240 21.69 -14.55 -3.95
C CYS A 240 22.29 -13.41 -4.80
N LYS A 241 22.02 -13.42 -6.11
CA LYS A 241 22.43 -12.34 -7.01
C LYS A 241 21.68 -11.03 -6.73
N GLN A 242 20.40 -11.09 -6.38
CA GLN A 242 19.60 -9.91 -6.08
C GLN A 242 19.78 -9.39 -4.65
N PHE A 243 20.08 -10.28 -3.70
CA PHE A 243 20.26 -9.97 -2.29
C PHE A 243 21.66 -10.36 -1.77
N PRO A 244 22.75 -9.88 -2.38
CA PRO A 244 24.11 -10.36 -2.09
C PRO A 244 24.64 -9.99 -0.70
N THR A 245 23.98 -9.05 -0.01
CA THR A 245 24.38 -8.56 1.32
C THR A 245 23.55 -9.14 2.46
N GLU A 246 22.50 -9.90 2.16
CA GLU A 246 21.64 -10.49 3.19
C GLU A 246 22.31 -11.73 3.80
N ASN A 247 22.06 -12.00 5.09
CA ASN A 247 22.60 -13.18 5.79
C ASN A 247 22.38 -14.47 5.02
N PHE A 248 21.23 -14.56 4.35
CA PHE A 248 20.84 -15.65 3.46
C PHE A 248 21.89 -15.98 2.40
N ALA A 249 22.52 -14.98 1.77
CA ALA A 249 23.49 -15.19 0.70
C ALA A 249 24.84 -15.72 1.20
N THR A 250 25.10 -15.63 2.51
CA THR A 250 26.36 -16.08 3.14
C THR A 250 26.20 -17.31 4.03
N SER A 251 24.97 -17.74 4.30
CA SER A 251 24.70 -18.88 5.18
C SER A 251 24.93 -20.21 4.44
N ASN A 252 25.50 -21.17 5.14
CA ASN A 252 25.68 -22.54 4.64
C ASN A 252 24.45 -23.44 4.92
N ASP A 253 23.52 -22.97 5.75
CA ASP A 253 22.38 -23.74 6.25
C ASP A 253 21.07 -23.12 5.75
N ILE A 254 20.75 -23.44 4.51
CA ILE A 254 19.53 -22.97 3.84
C ILE A 254 18.46 -24.04 3.90
N TYR A 255 17.23 -23.60 4.16
CA TYR A 255 16.04 -24.44 4.20
C TYR A 255 15.00 -23.93 3.22
N THR A 256 14.18 -24.85 2.74
CA THR A 256 13.14 -24.64 1.74
C THR A 256 11.81 -25.24 2.17
N TRP A 257 10.71 -24.62 1.75
CA TRP A 257 9.34 -25.16 1.90
C TRP A 257 8.44 -24.66 0.77
N GLU A 258 7.36 -25.38 0.49
CA GLU A 258 6.37 -24.97 -0.51
C GLU A 258 5.11 -24.41 0.16
N TYR A 259 4.64 -23.26 -0.32
CA TYR A 259 3.39 -22.66 0.10
C TYR A 259 2.66 -22.10 -1.12
N GLN A 260 1.42 -22.58 -1.35
CA GLN A 260 0.58 -22.19 -2.49
C GLN A 260 1.25 -22.37 -3.87
N GLY A 261 2.12 -23.36 -4.03
CA GLY A 261 2.83 -23.64 -5.28
C GLY A 261 4.10 -22.81 -5.47
N THR A 262 4.46 -21.95 -4.51
CA THR A 262 5.71 -21.19 -4.50
C THR A 262 6.68 -21.81 -3.52
N ARG A 263 7.92 -22.03 -3.96
CA ARG A 263 9.02 -22.50 -3.13
C ARG A 263 9.72 -21.33 -2.45
N TYR A 264 9.73 -21.36 -1.13
CA TYR A 264 10.36 -20.36 -0.30
C TYR A 264 11.67 -20.88 0.28
N PHE A 265 12.58 -19.96 0.57
CA PHE A 265 13.88 -20.21 1.14
C PHE A 265 14.11 -19.29 2.35
N ALA A 266 14.77 -19.81 3.38
CA ALA A 266 15.28 -19.02 4.49
C ALA A 266 16.54 -19.67 5.06
N SER A 267 17.36 -18.87 5.73
CA SER A 267 18.51 -19.40 6.44
C SER A 267 18.10 -19.96 7.80
N LEU A 268 18.91 -20.88 8.34
CA LEU A 268 18.70 -21.44 9.67
C LEU A 268 18.66 -20.35 10.76
N GLU A 269 19.48 -19.31 10.61
CA GLU A 269 19.56 -18.19 11.55
C GLU A 269 18.23 -17.43 11.60
N ASP A 270 17.65 -17.12 10.44
CA ASP A 270 16.35 -16.42 10.34
C ASP A 270 15.20 -17.28 10.89
N LEU A 271 15.19 -18.58 10.57
CA LEU A 271 14.21 -19.53 11.09
C LEU A 271 14.30 -19.67 12.61
N THR A 272 15.52 -19.81 13.14
CA THR A 272 15.77 -19.94 14.58
C THR A 272 15.40 -18.67 15.31
N ALA A 273 15.82 -17.51 14.82
CA ALA A 273 15.51 -16.22 15.40
C ALA A 273 13.99 -15.98 15.47
N SER A 274 13.25 -16.38 14.45
CA SER A 274 11.79 -16.32 14.46
C SER A 274 11.19 -17.31 15.46
N ALA A 275 11.64 -18.57 15.47
CA ALA A 275 11.11 -19.60 16.35
C ALA A 275 11.23 -19.24 17.85
N ILE A 276 12.39 -18.73 18.27
CA ILE A 276 12.65 -18.40 19.69
C ILE A 276 12.07 -17.05 20.13
N SER A 277 11.47 -16.29 19.21
CA SER A 277 10.94 -14.95 19.49
C SER A 277 9.54 -14.95 20.09
N ALA A 278 8.87 -16.11 20.17
CA ALA A 278 7.55 -16.21 20.77
C ALA A 278 7.58 -15.76 22.24
N PRO A 279 6.66 -14.86 22.66
CA PRO A 279 6.69 -14.29 24.01
C PRO A 279 6.27 -15.28 25.09
N ASP A 280 5.46 -16.29 24.74
CA ASP A 280 4.97 -17.32 25.65
C ASP A 280 5.64 -18.67 25.30
N PRO A 281 6.56 -19.18 26.15
CA PRO A 281 7.24 -20.45 25.91
C PRO A 281 6.29 -21.67 25.87
N THR A 282 5.11 -21.58 26.47
CA THR A 282 4.10 -22.66 26.42
C THR A 282 3.38 -22.70 25.07
N LYS A 283 3.53 -21.65 24.26
CA LYS A 283 2.95 -21.49 22.93
C LYS A 283 4.01 -20.97 21.95
N PRO A 284 5.05 -21.77 21.68
CA PRO A 284 6.25 -21.31 20.98
C PRO A 284 6.01 -20.89 19.52
N THR A 285 4.83 -21.18 18.96
CA THR A 285 4.43 -20.83 17.60
C THR A 285 3.45 -19.65 17.54
N GLU A 286 3.07 -19.04 18.66
CA GLU A 286 2.16 -17.89 18.70
C GLU A 286 2.95 -16.58 18.82
N ASN A 287 2.55 -15.58 18.01
CA ASN A 287 3.09 -14.22 18.03
C ASN A 287 4.61 -14.13 17.82
N GLN A 288 5.15 -15.01 16.97
CA GLN A 288 6.55 -14.92 16.56
C GLN A 288 6.81 -13.65 15.75
N ASN A 289 8.04 -13.14 15.86
CA ASN A 289 8.57 -12.09 15.01
C ASN A 289 8.52 -12.50 13.53
N LYS A 290 8.52 -11.48 12.67
CA LYS A 290 8.50 -11.69 11.22
C LYS A 290 9.69 -12.54 10.77
N LEU A 291 9.43 -13.58 9.99
CA LEU A 291 10.45 -14.35 9.30
C LEU A 291 10.74 -13.68 7.96
N THR A 292 12.02 -13.39 7.71
CA THR A 292 12.51 -13.04 6.38
C THR A 292 12.63 -14.31 5.58
N SER A 293 11.98 -14.36 4.42
CA SER A 293 12.06 -15.50 3.49
C SER A 293 12.12 -15.00 2.05
N TYR A 294 12.64 -15.83 1.18
CA TYR A 294 12.91 -15.50 -0.22
C TYR A 294 12.24 -16.51 -1.13
N TYR A 295 11.89 -16.11 -2.33
CA TYR A 295 11.46 -17.01 -3.39
C TYR A 295 11.86 -16.41 -4.74
N ALA A 296 11.78 -17.18 -5.82
CA ALA A 296 12.03 -16.65 -7.16
C ALA A 296 10.88 -17.03 -8.09
N GLU A 297 10.45 -16.08 -8.92
CA GLU A 297 9.39 -16.27 -9.90
C GLU A 297 9.62 -15.42 -11.15
N ASP A 298 8.94 -15.78 -12.24
CA ASP A 298 8.92 -14.97 -13.45
C ASP A 298 8.05 -13.74 -13.24
N VAL A 299 8.68 -12.56 -13.22
CA VAL A 299 8.00 -11.28 -13.04
C VAL A 299 7.96 -10.55 -14.38
N LYS A 300 6.74 -10.25 -14.86
CA LYS A 300 6.52 -9.46 -16.07
C LYS A 300 7.08 -8.04 -15.87
N THR A 301 8.23 -7.79 -16.49
CA THR A 301 9.03 -6.58 -16.25
C THR A 301 9.12 -5.74 -17.51
N LYS A 302 8.98 -4.41 -17.35
CA LYS A 302 9.19 -3.46 -18.44
C LYS A 302 10.70 -3.30 -18.67
N ILE A 303 11.19 -3.74 -19.82
CA ILE A 303 12.58 -3.54 -20.22
C ILE A 303 12.61 -2.34 -21.15
N GLU A 304 13.13 -1.22 -20.67
CA GLU A 304 13.22 0.04 -21.44
C GLU A 304 14.67 0.33 -21.80
N ARG A 305 14.90 0.73 -23.05
CA ARG A 305 16.21 1.09 -23.58
C ARG A 305 16.13 2.41 -24.31
N THR A 306 17.25 3.13 -24.31
CA THR A 306 17.42 4.33 -25.13
C THR A 306 18.66 4.14 -25.98
N GLN A 307 18.48 4.17 -27.30
CA GLN A 307 19.53 3.92 -28.27
C GLN A 307 19.43 4.89 -29.43
N ARG A 308 20.57 5.11 -30.09
CA ARG A 308 20.61 5.90 -31.31
C ARG A 308 20.09 5.06 -32.45
N ALA A 309 19.34 5.68 -33.34
CA ALA A 309 18.75 5.01 -34.46
C ALA A 309 18.73 5.90 -35.70
N PHE A 310 18.76 5.24 -36.86
CA PHE A 310 18.38 5.81 -38.13
C PHE A 310 16.89 5.52 -38.34
N VAL A 311 16.07 6.57 -38.38
CA VAL A 311 14.64 6.49 -38.69
C VAL A 311 14.42 7.00 -40.10
N ASP A 312 13.83 6.16 -40.94
CA ASP A 312 13.41 6.53 -42.29
C ASP A 312 12.01 7.15 -42.24
N LEU A 313 11.86 8.35 -42.81
CA LEU A 313 10.60 9.08 -42.84
C LEU A 313 9.99 9.00 -44.24
N ASP A 314 8.66 8.93 -44.31
CA ASP A 314 7.93 9.02 -45.57
C ASP A 314 7.89 10.45 -46.15
N ALA A 315 7.29 10.59 -47.33
CA ALA A 315 7.13 11.89 -47.99
C ALA A 315 6.30 12.92 -47.20
N SER A 316 5.57 12.47 -46.15
CA SER A 316 4.79 13.31 -45.25
C SER A 316 5.53 13.61 -43.93
N GLY A 317 6.75 13.10 -43.76
CA GLY A 317 7.54 13.23 -42.53
C GLY A 317 7.18 12.22 -41.44
N ARG A 318 6.45 11.15 -41.75
CA ARG A 318 6.08 10.11 -40.78
C ARG A 318 7.10 8.97 -40.74
N PRO A 319 7.51 8.50 -39.56
CA PRO A 319 8.38 7.33 -39.42
C PRO A 319 7.80 6.08 -40.10
N GLN A 320 8.58 5.45 -40.98
CA GLN A 320 8.23 4.18 -41.64
C GLN A 320 9.09 3.02 -41.16
N SER A 321 10.37 3.25 -40.92
CA SER A 321 11.26 2.18 -40.46
C SER A 321 12.34 2.71 -39.53
N ILE A 322 12.91 1.81 -38.74
CA ILE A 322 13.94 2.12 -37.76
C ILE A 322 15.09 1.11 -37.85
N LYS A 323 16.32 1.60 -37.69
CA LYS A 323 17.53 0.80 -37.56
C LYS A 323 18.39 1.34 -36.41
N TYR A 324 18.64 0.51 -35.41
CA TYR A 324 19.42 0.88 -34.22
C TYR A 324 20.94 0.81 -34.45
N GLU A 325 21.70 1.51 -33.61
CA GLU A 325 23.15 1.66 -33.76
C GLU A 325 23.96 0.37 -33.71
N ASP A 326 23.54 -0.59 -32.89
CA ASP A 326 24.20 -1.90 -32.75
C ASP A 326 23.49 -3.01 -33.53
N SER A 327 22.55 -2.65 -34.43
CA SER A 327 21.76 -3.61 -35.19
C SER A 327 21.94 -3.48 -36.70
N THR A 328 22.07 -4.61 -37.38
CA THR A 328 22.01 -4.66 -38.85
C THR A 328 20.58 -4.79 -39.36
N ALA A 329 19.61 -5.06 -38.49
CA ALA A 329 18.21 -5.23 -38.86
C ALA A 329 17.53 -3.87 -39.07
N THR A 330 16.54 -3.86 -39.96
CA THR A 330 15.65 -2.71 -40.18
C THR A 330 14.24 -3.16 -39.92
N TYR A 331 13.56 -2.49 -39.00
CA TYR A 331 12.22 -2.83 -38.56
C TYR A 331 11.22 -1.86 -39.18
N ALA A 332 10.15 -2.39 -39.75
CA ALA A 332 9.01 -1.58 -40.18
C ALA A 332 8.22 -1.13 -38.95
N LEU A 333 7.90 0.16 -38.90
CA LEU A 333 7.11 0.75 -37.82
C LEU A 333 5.62 0.62 -38.11
N ASN A 334 4.89 0.08 -37.14
CA ASN A 334 3.45 0.17 -37.06
C ASN A 334 3.08 1.47 -36.36
N THR A 335 2.02 2.12 -36.81
CA THR A 335 1.48 3.34 -36.18
C THR A 335 0.07 3.07 -35.72
N GLU A 336 -0.18 3.27 -34.44
CA GLU A 336 -1.49 3.15 -33.85
C GLU A 336 -1.88 4.43 -33.12
N THR A 337 -3.18 4.72 -33.13
CA THR A 337 -3.76 5.80 -32.35
C THR A 337 -4.28 5.20 -31.05
N ILE A 338 -3.60 5.50 -29.95
CA ILE A 338 -3.95 4.98 -28.64
C ILE A 338 -4.58 6.09 -27.80
N THR A 339 -5.61 5.75 -27.03
CA THR A 339 -6.26 6.66 -26.08
C THR A 339 -5.97 6.17 -24.68
N ASP A 340 -5.46 7.05 -23.81
CA ASP A 340 -5.34 6.75 -22.38
C ASP A 340 -6.73 6.77 -21.72
N GLU A 341 -7.41 5.63 -21.74
CA GLU A 341 -8.77 5.48 -21.20
C GLU A 341 -8.84 5.80 -19.71
N ASN A 342 -7.78 5.47 -18.94
CA ASN A 342 -7.76 5.73 -17.49
C ASN A 342 -7.69 7.24 -17.23
N ALA A 343 -6.76 7.94 -17.88
CA ALA A 343 -6.65 9.39 -17.74
C ALA A 343 -7.92 10.12 -18.21
N TYR A 344 -8.55 9.64 -19.29
CA TYR A 344 -9.82 10.17 -19.76
C TYR A 344 -10.96 9.92 -18.76
N ASN A 345 -11.08 8.71 -18.22
CA ASN A 345 -12.11 8.35 -17.25
C ASN A 345 -11.96 9.14 -15.94
N ASP A 346 -10.72 9.34 -15.48
CA ASP A 346 -10.44 10.17 -14.31
C ASP A 346 -10.81 11.64 -14.55
N ALA A 347 -10.49 12.19 -15.71
CA ALA A 347 -10.90 13.54 -16.10
C ALA A 347 -12.43 13.67 -16.21
N MET A 348 -13.11 12.64 -16.71
CA MET A 348 -14.56 12.60 -16.81
C MET A 348 -15.22 12.52 -15.42
N ASN A 349 -14.64 11.77 -14.49
CA ASN A 349 -15.09 11.72 -13.10
C ASN A 349 -14.95 13.08 -12.42
N GLN A 350 -13.83 13.77 -12.65
CA GLN A 350 -13.61 15.13 -12.16
C GLN A 350 -14.63 16.11 -12.74
N TYR A 351 -14.88 16.06 -14.05
CA TYR A 351 -15.91 16.87 -14.71
C TYR A 351 -17.31 16.65 -14.11
N ASN A 352 -17.69 15.38 -13.87
CA ASN A 352 -18.99 15.06 -13.26
C ASN A 352 -19.12 15.64 -11.85
N TYR A 353 -18.04 15.60 -11.06
CA TYR A 353 -18.01 16.22 -9.74
C TYR A 353 -18.13 17.74 -9.83
N ASP A 354 -17.36 18.38 -10.70
CA ASP A 354 -17.38 19.83 -10.89
C ASP A 354 -18.75 20.31 -11.40
N MET A 355 -19.42 19.51 -12.23
CA MET A 355 -20.78 19.78 -12.68
C MET A 355 -21.77 19.73 -11.52
N GLN A 356 -21.68 18.75 -10.62
CA GLN A 356 -22.55 18.68 -9.44
C GLN A 356 -22.32 19.87 -8.50
N VAL A 357 -21.06 20.29 -8.32
CA VAL A 357 -20.71 21.48 -7.52
C VAL A 357 -21.28 22.74 -8.18
N TYR A 358 -21.16 22.87 -9.50
CA TYR A 358 -21.71 23.98 -10.27
C TYR A 358 -23.25 24.03 -10.15
N GLU A 359 -23.95 22.93 -10.41
CA GLU A 359 -25.40 22.85 -10.31
C GLU A 359 -25.90 23.19 -8.90
N LYS A 360 -25.20 22.70 -7.87
CA LYS A 360 -25.50 23.04 -6.48
C LYS A 360 -25.29 24.52 -6.20
N ALA A 361 -24.19 25.12 -6.68
CA ALA A 361 -23.93 26.54 -6.48
C ALA A 361 -24.99 27.41 -7.14
N ILE A 362 -25.44 27.06 -8.35
CA ILE A 362 -26.55 27.72 -9.04
C ILE A 362 -27.85 27.57 -8.24
N ALA A 363 -28.16 26.38 -7.74
CA ALA A 363 -29.34 26.14 -6.92
C ALA A 363 -29.31 26.98 -5.61
N ASP A 364 -28.16 27.04 -4.94
CA ASP A 364 -27.95 27.83 -3.73
C ASP A 364 -28.09 29.34 -4.00
N ILE A 365 -27.55 29.84 -5.12
CA ILE A 365 -27.69 31.23 -5.55
C ILE A 365 -29.15 31.58 -5.87
N ASN A 366 -29.85 30.69 -6.57
CA ASN A 366 -31.28 30.87 -6.86
C ASN A 366 -32.11 30.93 -5.57
N ALA A 367 -31.85 30.02 -4.63
CA ALA A 367 -32.53 30.00 -3.33
C ALA A 367 -32.23 31.25 -2.49
N LYS A 368 -30.97 31.71 -2.46
CA LYS A 368 -30.58 33.00 -1.83
C LYS A 368 -31.32 34.17 -2.46
N THR A 369 -31.40 34.21 -3.80
CA THR A 369 -32.06 35.27 -4.55
C THR A 369 -33.55 35.32 -4.24
N GLU A 370 -34.22 34.16 -4.22
CA GLU A 370 -35.64 34.05 -3.86
C GLU A 370 -35.90 34.56 -2.43
N LYS A 371 -35.04 34.17 -1.48
CA LYS A 371 -35.15 34.64 -0.09
C LYS A 371 -34.94 36.16 0.03
N ILE A 372 -33.97 36.74 -0.67
CA ILE A 372 -33.73 38.19 -0.68
C ILE A 372 -34.95 38.92 -1.26
N GLN A 373 -35.55 38.41 -2.33
CA GLN A 373 -36.76 38.98 -2.92
C GLN A 373 -37.96 38.92 -1.96
N GLU A 374 -38.15 37.81 -1.25
CA GLU A 374 -39.19 37.67 -0.24
C GLU A 374 -38.99 38.63 0.93
N GLN A 375 -37.75 38.79 1.40
CA GLN A 375 -37.40 39.72 2.47
C GLN A 375 -37.62 41.18 2.04
N ASP A 376 -37.22 41.57 0.83
CA ASP A 376 -37.45 42.92 0.33
C ASP A 376 -38.96 43.22 0.21
N ARG A 377 -39.75 42.27 -0.31
CA ARG A 377 -41.22 42.39 -0.36
C ARG A 377 -41.83 42.59 1.03
N THR A 378 -41.34 41.86 2.03
CA THR A 378 -41.81 41.98 3.42
C THR A 378 -41.48 43.35 4.02
N LEU A 379 -40.25 43.83 3.79
CA LEU A 379 -39.83 45.16 4.25
C LEU A 379 -40.57 46.28 3.52
N GLU A 380 -40.85 46.13 2.23
CA GLU A 380 -41.64 47.10 1.47
C GLU A 380 -43.07 47.20 2.02
N LEU A 381 -43.71 46.07 2.33
CA LEU A 381 -45.04 46.06 2.96
C LEU A 381 -45.02 46.73 4.34
N ARG A 382 -44.00 46.47 5.16
CA ARG A 382 -43.83 47.12 6.46
C ARG A 382 -43.61 48.62 6.32
N LEU A 383 -42.81 49.06 5.35
CA LEU A 383 -42.58 50.47 5.08
C LEU A 383 -43.89 51.18 4.72
N ARG A 384 -44.70 50.60 3.82
CA ARG A 384 -46.02 51.15 3.46
C ARG A 384 -46.98 51.26 4.64
N GLN A 385 -46.93 50.29 5.57
CA GLN A 385 -47.73 50.35 6.80
C GLN A 385 -47.27 51.50 7.71
N LEU A 386 -45.96 51.65 7.91
CA LEU A 386 -45.38 52.74 8.70
C LEU A 386 -45.69 54.11 8.09
N ASP A 387 -45.64 54.26 6.76
CA ASP A 387 -46.02 55.49 6.06
C ASP A 387 -47.50 55.83 6.33
N THR A 388 -48.39 54.83 6.25
CA THR A 388 -49.82 55.01 6.54
C THR A 388 -50.06 55.40 8.00
N GLU A 389 -49.32 54.80 8.94
CA GLU A 389 -49.39 55.16 10.37
C GLU A 389 -48.86 56.57 10.63
N GLN A 390 -47.78 56.97 9.96
CA GLN A 390 -47.21 58.31 10.06
C GLN A 390 -48.21 59.38 9.59
N ASP A 391 -48.87 59.15 8.45
CA ASP A 391 -49.90 60.05 7.91
C ASP A 391 -51.11 60.17 8.86
N ALA A 392 -51.54 59.05 9.45
CA ALA A 392 -52.60 59.04 10.45
C ALA A 392 -52.21 59.84 11.71
N LEU A 393 -51.00 59.62 12.24
CA LEU A 393 -50.47 60.35 13.39
C LEU A 393 -50.31 61.84 13.10
N GLN A 394 -49.84 62.22 11.91
CA GLN A 394 -49.74 63.62 11.47
C GLN A 394 -51.12 64.29 11.46
N THR A 395 -52.13 63.60 10.90
CA THR A 395 -53.51 64.09 10.90
C THR A 395 -54.06 64.28 12.32
N GLU A 396 -53.81 63.33 13.23
CA GLU A 396 -54.18 63.45 14.64
C GLU A 396 -53.47 64.62 15.34
N MET A 397 -52.16 64.80 15.08
CA MET A 397 -51.38 65.91 15.63
C MET A 397 -51.90 67.26 15.18
N GLU A 398 -52.27 67.42 13.90
CA GLU A 398 -52.87 68.66 13.37
C GLU A 398 -54.23 68.96 14.02
N ALA A 399 -55.05 67.93 14.23
CA ALA A 399 -56.33 68.08 14.94
C ALA A 399 -56.11 68.52 16.40
N VAL A 400 -55.17 67.91 17.11
CA VAL A 400 -54.82 68.30 18.49
C VAL A 400 -54.22 69.70 18.54
N LYS A 401 -53.36 70.06 17.58
CA LYS A 401 -52.75 71.40 17.47
C LYS A 401 -53.82 72.48 17.31
N LYS A 402 -54.79 72.28 16.41
CA LYS A 402 -55.94 73.20 16.25
C LYS A 402 -56.72 73.39 17.55
N VAL A 403 -56.90 72.32 18.33
CA VAL A 403 -57.56 72.40 19.65
C VAL A 403 -56.73 73.20 20.65
N ILE A 404 -55.40 73.04 20.65
CA ILE A 404 -54.49 73.85 21.48
C ILE A 404 -54.57 75.32 21.08
N GLU A 405 -54.44 75.64 19.79
CA GLU A 405 -54.53 77.00 19.25
C GLU A 405 -55.85 77.69 19.63
N LYS A 406 -56.97 76.99 19.48
CA LYS A 406 -58.30 77.51 19.87
C LYS A 406 -58.41 77.79 21.38
N ASN A 407 -57.82 76.94 22.23
CA ASN A 407 -57.81 77.16 23.68
C ASN A 407 -56.91 78.34 24.07
N ILE A 408 -55.78 78.53 23.39
CA ILE A 408 -54.90 79.69 23.57
C ILE A 408 -55.63 80.98 23.16
N GLU A 409 -56.22 81.02 21.96
CA GLU A 409 -56.98 82.18 21.47
C GLU A 409 -58.14 82.53 22.40
N SER A 410 -58.88 81.52 22.88
CA SER A 410 -59.95 81.73 23.86
C SER A 410 -59.42 82.30 25.18
N THR A 411 -58.24 81.87 25.62
CA THR A 411 -57.63 82.39 26.85
C THR A 411 -57.19 83.84 26.65
N PHE A 412 -56.51 84.17 25.54
CA PHE A 412 -56.06 85.54 25.24
C PHE A 412 -57.21 86.53 25.05
N LYS A 413 -58.29 86.15 24.35
CA LYS A 413 -59.51 86.99 24.21
C LYS A 413 -60.27 87.24 25.51
N THR A 414 -59.93 86.53 26.59
CA THR A 414 -60.53 86.76 27.91
C THR A 414 -59.73 87.79 28.72
N PHE A 415 -58.53 88.20 28.25
CA PHE A 415 -57.63 89.14 28.93
C PHE A 415 -57.43 90.47 28.17
N GLU A 416 -58.02 90.63 26.98
CA GLU A 416 -58.34 91.92 26.34
C GLU A 416 -59.79 92.29 26.66
#